data_AF-A0A7H8QSC2-F1
#
_entry.id   AF-A0A7H8QSC2-F1
#
_cell.length_a   1.000
_cell.length_b   1.000
_cell.length_c   1.000
_cell.angle_alpha   90.00
_cell.angle_beta   90.00
_cell.angle_gamma   90.00
#
_symmetry.space_group_name_H-M   'P 1'
#
loop_
_entity.id
_entity.type
_entity.pdbx_description
1 polymer ?
#
loop_
_entity_poly.entity_id
_entity_poly.type
_entity_poly.pdbx_seq_one_letter_code
_entity_poly.pdbx_strand_id
1 'polypeptide(L)'
;MSDYTPASEKCDASSMDWASLVVTFITVNITWWLIDIPKIWKFGFGAYINAISWQCLRISLPSVAAVYAYYHHKETHEMAKIYYHGFHPDPEQQRLPMTRMQVARALAVDSLIVAATCMTIYKACTLTIDSSGNSTVSGWNSSLWVYPSLPVAIIGFWMLAASQFRIRNPWILFSVGFIAIALACVTFSLVLYYVSPLRHGNMWVASLILYIYLALPWSLILPSLGLELLLLAMSVMVRAGGVAAGALSSEAYFPFCQLRNGAFGGVYLALGILAALFAIYGRFKWDRVQYVPRWRARPTGQQQTMNATTGTSYDPVQLEAQDGGQKNGANEQVDGYGRTWNSPQTNVVWH
;
A
#
# COMPACT_ATOMS: atom_id res chain seq x y z
N MET A 1 -25.30 -37.34 -19.73
CA MET A 1 -24.04 -37.01 -19.05
C MET A 1 -22.94 -37.65 -19.86
N SER A 2 -22.33 -36.90 -20.76
CA SER A 2 -21.15 -37.36 -21.48
C SER A 2 -19.94 -37.04 -20.62
N ASP A 3 -19.20 -38.06 -20.21
CA ASP A 3 -17.90 -37.93 -19.60
C ASP A 3 -16.96 -37.23 -20.59
N TYR A 4 -16.82 -35.93 -20.43
CA TYR A 4 -15.75 -35.15 -21.03
C TYR A 4 -14.50 -35.45 -20.20
N THR A 5 -13.74 -36.46 -20.60
CA THR A 5 -12.34 -36.59 -20.19
C THR A 5 -11.52 -35.62 -21.03
N PRO A 6 -11.08 -34.46 -20.50
CA PRO A 6 -10.14 -33.63 -21.22
C PRO A 6 -8.89 -34.47 -21.48
N ALA A 7 -8.45 -34.47 -22.74
CA ALA A 7 -7.15 -34.98 -23.13
C ALA A 7 -6.12 -34.47 -22.12
N SER A 8 -5.22 -35.33 -21.68
CA SER A 8 -4.17 -35.00 -20.71
C SER A 8 -3.42 -33.74 -21.16
N GLU A 9 -3.86 -32.57 -20.67
CA GLU A 9 -3.12 -31.33 -20.75
C GLU A 9 -1.78 -31.66 -20.10
N LYS A 10 -0.70 -31.60 -20.87
CA LYS A 10 0.65 -31.66 -20.31
C LYS A 10 0.79 -30.44 -19.40
N CYS A 11 0.41 -30.61 -18.15
CA CYS A 11 0.49 -29.61 -17.08
C CYS A 11 1.92 -29.56 -16.51
N ASP A 12 2.92 -29.55 -17.38
CA ASP A 12 4.31 -29.37 -16.98
C ASP A 12 4.58 -27.86 -16.90
N ALA A 13 4.21 -27.27 -15.77
CA ALA A 13 4.58 -25.89 -15.46
C ALA A 13 6.11 -25.77 -15.48
N SER A 14 6.64 -24.84 -16.28
CA SER A 14 8.07 -24.63 -16.38
C SER A 14 8.66 -24.14 -15.04
N SER A 15 9.98 -24.23 -14.87
CA SER A 15 10.65 -23.64 -13.70
C SER A 15 10.39 -22.13 -13.60
N MET A 16 10.30 -21.45 -14.74
CA MET A 16 9.92 -20.05 -14.85
C MET A 16 8.46 -19.82 -14.44
N ASP A 17 7.60 -20.82 -14.65
CA ASP A 17 6.23 -20.74 -14.18
C ASP A 17 6.17 -20.64 -12.67
N TRP A 18 6.75 -21.64 -12.01
CA TRP A 18 6.87 -21.70 -10.56
C TRP A 18 7.54 -20.46 -9.97
N ALA A 19 8.64 -20.00 -10.56
CA ALA A 19 9.32 -18.79 -10.09
C ALA A 19 8.37 -17.57 -10.10
N SER A 20 7.64 -17.36 -11.19
CA SER A 20 6.68 -16.25 -11.28
C SER A 20 5.56 -16.37 -10.25
N LEU A 21 4.99 -17.56 -10.02
CA LEU A 21 3.94 -17.74 -9.02
C LEU A 21 4.46 -17.53 -7.60
N VAL A 22 5.63 -18.09 -7.26
CA VAL A 22 6.23 -17.95 -5.93
C VAL A 22 6.58 -16.50 -5.66
N VAL A 23 7.21 -15.81 -6.61
CA VAL A 23 7.55 -14.39 -6.46
C VAL A 23 6.28 -13.57 -6.29
N THR A 24 5.26 -13.77 -7.14
CA THR A 24 3.96 -13.10 -7.01
C THR A 24 3.30 -13.39 -5.65
N PHE A 25 3.34 -14.64 -5.18
CA PHE A 25 2.76 -14.99 -3.88
C PHE A 25 3.49 -14.28 -2.73
N ILE A 26 4.82 -14.25 -2.77
CA ILE A 26 5.62 -13.52 -1.78
C ILE A 26 5.27 -12.03 -1.81
N THR A 27 5.31 -11.40 -2.98
CA THR A 27 5.11 -9.96 -3.14
C THR A 27 3.69 -9.51 -2.82
N VAL A 28 2.67 -10.30 -3.21
CA VAL A 28 1.26 -10.00 -2.95
C VAL A 28 0.86 -10.37 -1.53
N ASN A 29 1.21 -11.56 -1.06
CA ASN A 29 0.59 -12.12 0.13
C ASN A 29 1.49 -12.09 1.35
N ILE A 30 2.81 -12.23 1.24
CA ILE A 30 3.66 -12.42 2.43
C ILE A 30 4.17 -11.09 2.99
N THR A 31 4.56 -10.17 2.11
CA THR A 31 5.30 -8.95 2.46
C THR A 31 4.58 -8.00 3.41
N TRP A 32 3.24 -8.01 3.45
CA TRP A 32 2.45 -7.03 4.19
C TRP A 32 2.08 -7.42 5.61
N TRP A 33 2.15 -8.71 5.98
CA TRP A 33 1.83 -9.16 7.35
C TRP A 33 2.96 -9.95 8.02
N LEU A 34 3.67 -10.81 7.29
CA LEU A 34 4.66 -11.70 7.90
C LEU A 34 5.86 -10.92 8.45
N ILE A 35 6.32 -9.90 7.71
CA ILE A 35 7.55 -9.18 8.05
C ILE A 35 7.38 -8.33 9.32
N ASP A 36 6.17 -7.94 9.67
CA ASP A 36 5.90 -7.11 10.84
C ASP A 36 5.49 -7.91 12.09
N ILE A 37 5.46 -9.25 12.03
CA ILE A 37 5.18 -10.13 13.19
C ILE A 37 6.04 -9.81 14.42
N PRO A 38 7.36 -9.51 14.30
CA PRO A 38 8.15 -9.14 15.46
C PRO A 38 7.63 -7.93 16.25
N LYS A 39 6.80 -7.06 15.64
CA LYS A 39 6.18 -5.92 16.32
C LYS A 39 5.16 -6.35 17.38
N ILE A 40 4.52 -7.52 17.23
CA ILE A 40 3.58 -8.07 18.23
C ILE A 40 4.27 -8.19 19.58
N TRP A 41 5.49 -8.72 19.60
CA TRP A 41 6.27 -8.97 20.81
C TRP A 41 6.90 -7.71 21.40
N LYS A 42 7.20 -6.70 20.56
CA LYS A 42 7.88 -5.47 21.00
C LYS A 42 6.94 -4.34 21.40
N PHE A 43 5.81 -4.20 20.71
CA PHE A 43 4.91 -3.04 20.82
C PHE A 43 3.43 -3.44 20.96
N GLY A 44 3.14 -4.74 21.05
CA GLY A 44 1.79 -5.25 21.20
C GLY A 44 1.03 -5.44 19.88
N PHE A 45 -0.14 -6.08 19.97
CA PHE A 45 -0.96 -6.44 18.82
C PHE A 45 -1.52 -5.21 18.07
N GLY A 46 -1.86 -4.13 18.78
CA GLY A 46 -2.34 -2.89 18.17
C GLY A 46 -1.32 -2.27 17.22
N ALA A 47 -0.04 -2.24 17.60
CA ALA A 47 1.05 -1.75 16.75
C ALA A 47 1.26 -2.64 15.50
N TYR A 48 1.06 -3.95 15.64
CA TYR A 48 1.09 -4.88 14.51
C TYR A 48 -0.03 -4.62 13.50
N ILE A 49 -1.27 -4.47 13.98
CA ILE A 49 -2.43 -4.14 13.12
C ILE A 49 -2.23 -2.79 12.42
N ASN A 50 -1.66 -1.80 13.11
CA ASN A 50 -1.34 -0.51 12.51
C ASN A 50 -0.31 -0.65 11.38
N ALA A 51 0.75 -1.43 11.62
CA ALA A 51 1.77 -1.69 10.61
C ALA A 51 1.20 -2.42 9.38
N ILE A 52 0.41 -3.47 9.60
CA ILE A 52 -0.32 -4.18 8.54
C ILE A 52 -1.18 -3.21 7.74
N SER A 53 -2.01 -2.42 8.44
CA SER A 53 -2.93 -1.49 7.78
C SER A 53 -2.19 -0.49 6.90
N TRP A 54 -1.02 -0.03 7.34
CA TRP A 54 -0.16 0.85 6.55
C TRP A 54 0.44 0.15 5.33
N GLN A 55 0.95 -1.08 5.47
CA GLN A 55 1.45 -1.84 4.32
C GLN A 55 0.35 -2.12 3.31
N CYS A 56 -0.84 -2.48 3.77
CA CYS A 56 -2.00 -2.69 2.92
C CYS A 56 -2.43 -1.40 2.21
N LEU A 57 -2.42 -0.26 2.91
CA LEU A 57 -2.66 1.06 2.32
C LEU A 57 -1.61 1.37 1.25
N ARG A 58 -0.32 1.20 1.55
CA ARG A 58 0.78 1.45 0.61
C ARG A 58 0.69 0.58 -0.64
N ILE A 59 0.36 -0.71 -0.50
CA ILE A 59 0.30 -1.62 -1.66
C ILE A 59 -0.97 -1.39 -2.50
N SER A 60 -2.08 -1.01 -1.86
CA SER A 60 -3.37 -0.81 -2.54
C SER A 60 -3.57 0.59 -3.09
N LEU A 61 -2.98 1.59 -2.43
CA LEU A 61 -3.11 3.02 -2.69
C LEU A 61 -1.74 3.71 -2.48
N PRO A 62 -0.71 3.35 -3.25
CA PRO A 62 0.66 3.85 -3.04
C PRO A 62 0.77 5.36 -3.18
N SER A 63 0.03 5.96 -4.12
CA SER A 63 -0.04 7.41 -4.30
C SER A 63 -0.55 8.12 -3.05
N VAL A 64 -1.57 7.57 -2.40
CA VAL A 64 -2.16 8.11 -1.17
C VAL A 64 -1.16 7.97 -0.01
N ALA A 65 -0.52 6.81 0.14
CA ALA A 65 0.53 6.61 1.13
C ALA A 65 1.72 7.57 0.92
N ALA A 66 2.10 7.84 -0.34
CA ALA A 66 3.14 8.81 -0.67
C ALA A 66 2.73 10.24 -0.31
N VAL A 67 1.46 10.60 -0.55
CA VAL A 67 0.90 11.89 -0.14
C VAL A 67 0.91 12.04 1.38
N TYR A 68 0.47 11.03 2.15
CA TYR A 68 0.57 11.07 3.61
C TYR A 68 2.01 11.22 4.08
N ALA A 69 2.93 10.41 3.55
CA ALA A 69 4.34 10.47 3.90
C ALA A 69 4.96 11.84 3.59
N TYR A 70 4.56 12.46 2.47
CA TYR A 70 4.99 13.79 2.11
C TYR A 70 4.41 14.88 3.04
N TYR A 71 3.13 14.84 3.42
CA TYR A 71 2.59 15.91 4.26
C TYR A 71 2.93 15.79 5.75
N HIS A 72 3.35 14.61 6.21
CA HIS A 72 3.64 14.37 7.63
C HIS A 72 5.14 14.27 7.94
N HIS A 73 6.03 14.46 6.96
CA HIS A 73 7.47 14.52 7.25
C HIS A 73 7.85 15.89 7.80
N LYS A 74 8.69 15.92 8.84
CA LYS A 74 9.38 17.14 9.29
C LYS A 74 10.71 17.30 8.55
N GLU A 75 11.38 16.18 8.30
CA GLU A 75 12.65 16.12 7.58
C GLU A 75 12.59 15.18 6.38
N THR A 76 13.38 15.45 5.34
CA THR A 76 13.25 14.74 4.05
C THR A 76 13.56 13.25 4.15
N HIS A 77 14.39 12.82 5.10
CA HIS A 77 14.67 11.39 5.33
C HIS A 77 13.51 10.66 6.01
N GLU A 78 12.66 11.37 6.77
CA GLU A 78 11.47 10.78 7.40
C GLU A 78 10.43 10.41 6.35
N MET A 79 10.37 11.15 5.23
CA MET A 79 9.42 10.91 4.15
C MET A 79 9.46 9.46 3.65
N ALA A 80 10.65 8.95 3.29
CA ALA A 80 10.78 7.56 2.86
C ALA A 80 10.47 6.59 4.01
N LYS A 81 10.87 6.92 5.24
CA LYS A 81 10.60 6.08 6.40
C LYS A 81 9.10 5.92 6.66
N ILE A 82 8.33 7.02 6.63
CA ILE A 82 6.87 7.00 6.76
C ILE A 82 6.28 6.18 5.63
N TYR A 83 6.72 6.40 4.38
CA TYR A 83 6.21 5.64 3.24
C TYR A 83 6.39 4.12 3.42
N TYR A 84 7.57 3.64 3.79
CA TYR A 84 7.85 2.21 3.90
C TYR A 84 7.39 1.55 5.20
N HIS A 85 7.41 2.26 6.33
CA HIS A 85 7.20 1.66 7.65
C HIS A 85 5.96 2.18 8.39
N GLY A 86 5.33 3.23 7.87
CA GLY A 86 4.23 3.93 8.52
C GLY A 86 4.71 4.85 9.62
N PHE A 87 3.76 5.31 10.42
CA PHE A 87 4.01 6.15 11.58
C PHE A 87 4.55 5.31 12.73
N HIS A 88 5.69 5.72 13.28
CA HIS A 88 6.20 5.14 14.50
C HIS A 88 5.44 5.69 15.72
N PRO A 89 5.09 4.85 16.72
CA PRO A 89 4.42 5.32 17.94
C PRO A 89 5.25 6.35 18.71
N ASP A 90 6.56 6.11 18.77
CA ASP A 90 7.53 7.02 19.36
C ASP A 90 8.01 8.06 18.31
N PRO A 91 7.72 9.36 18.50
CA PRO A 91 8.09 10.42 17.57
C PRO A 91 9.60 10.67 17.53
N GLU A 92 10.37 10.37 18.58
CA GLU A 92 11.83 10.49 18.55
C GLU A 92 12.43 9.43 17.64
N GLN A 93 11.95 8.19 17.79
CA GLN A 93 12.33 7.11 16.88
C GLN A 93 11.92 7.40 15.45
N GLN A 94 10.81 8.10 15.19
CA GLN A 94 10.43 8.50 13.83
C GLN A 94 11.48 9.39 13.18
N ARG A 95 12.03 10.37 13.92
CA ARG A 95 13.01 11.35 13.42
C ARG A 95 14.37 10.74 13.06
N LEU A 96 14.68 9.56 13.57
CA LEU A 96 15.93 8.89 13.22
C LEU A 96 15.94 8.46 11.74
N PRO A 97 17.09 8.57 11.04
CA PRO A 97 17.22 8.06 9.68
C PRO A 97 16.96 6.55 9.63
N MET A 98 16.55 6.04 8.47
CA MET A 98 16.35 4.60 8.29
C MET A 98 17.66 3.84 8.50
N THR A 99 17.58 2.71 9.19
CA THR A 99 18.73 1.82 9.35
C THR A 99 19.07 1.14 8.02
N ARG A 100 20.31 0.69 7.85
CA ARG A 100 20.74 -0.04 6.63
C ARG A 100 19.85 -1.25 6.35
N MET A 101 19.40 -1.94 7.39
CA MET A 101 18.48 -3.08 7.28
C MET A 101 17.09 -2.67 6.79
N GLN A 102 16.57 -1.53 7.24
CA GLN A 102 15.30 -0.97 6.77
C GLN A 102 15.36 -0.60 5.29
N VAL A 103 16.44 0.06 4.87
CA VAL A 103 16.68 0.39 3.45
C VAL A 103 16.84 -0.87 2.60
N ALA A 104 17.64 -1.85 3.05
CA ALA A 104 17.82 -3.10 2.33
C ALA A 104 16.49 -3.87 2.17
N ARG A 105 15.66 -3.92 3.22
CA ARG A 105 14.30 -4.49 3.17
C ARG A 105 13.42 -3.77 2.15
N ALA A 106 13.40 -2.42 2.18
CA ALA A 106 12.64 -1.60 1.26
C ALA A 106 13.02 -1.89 -0.20
N LEU A 107 14.32 -1.87 -0.50
CA LEU A 107 14.84 -2.17 -1.82
C LEU A 107 14.50 -3.61 -2.26
N ALA A 108 14.67 -4.60 -1.38
CA ALA A 108 14.37 -5.99 -1.69
C ALA A 108 12.90 -6.22 -2.06
N VAL A 109 11.96 -5.69 -1.27
CA VAL A 109 10.51 -5.83 -1.52
C VAL A 109 10.13 -5.20 -2.87
N ASP A 110 10.59 -3.99 -3.14
CA ASP A 110 10.24 -3.28 -4.38
C ASP A 110 10.94 -3.90 -5.61
N SER A 111 12.15 -4.44 -5.43
CA SER A 111 12.87 -5.16 -6.49
C SER A 111 12.18 -6.46 -6.86
N LEU A 112 11.61 -7.17 -5.87
CA LEU A 112 10.80 -8.36 -6.13
C LEU A 112 9.53 -8.04 -6.94
N ILE A 113 8.90 -6.88 -6.70
CA ILE A 113 7.76 -6.40 -7.50
C ILE A 113 8.18 -6.16 -8.96
N VAL A 114 9.33 -5.51 -9.18
CA VAL A 114 9.87 -5.31 -10.53
C VAL A 114 10.17 -6.64 -11.21
N ALA A 115 10.86 -7.55 -10.51
CA ALA A 115 11.17 -8.89 -11.03
C ALA A 115 9.91 -9.68 -11.39
N ALA A 116 8.88 -9.66 -10.53
CA ALA A 116 7.58 -10.27 -10.80
C ALA A 116 6.98 -9.71 -12.09
N THR A 117 7.01 -8.38 -12.24
CA THR A 117 6.48 -7.69 -13.42
C THR A 117 7.22 -8.12 -14.69
N CYS A 118 8.55 -8.12 -14.68
CA CYS A 118 9.35 -8.57 -15.82
C CYS A 118 9.06 -10.04 -16.19
N MET A 119 8.94 -10.94 -15.21
CA MET A 119 8.58 -12.34 -15.45
C MET A 119 7.19 -12.48 -16.07
N THR A 120 6.20 -11.73 -15.56
CA THR A 120 4.83 -11.79 -16.10
C THR A 120 4.75 -11.30 -17.55
N ILE A 121 5.50 -10.24 -17.89
CA ILE A 121 5.57 -9.71 -19.26
C ILE A 121 6.29 -10.67 -20.18
N TYR A 122 7.43 -11.22 -19.75
CA TYR A 122 8.15 -12.22 -20.52
C TYR A 122 7.26 -13.42 -20.87
N LYS A 123 6.50 -13.92 -19.88
CA LYS A 123 5.53 -14.98 -20.13
C LYS A 123 4.45 -14.56 -21.10
N ALA A 124 3.88 -13.36 -20.93
CA ALA A 124 2.87 -12.85 -21.85
C ALA A 124 3.39 -12.81 -23.31
N CYS A 125 4.67 -12.50 -23.50
CA CYS A 125 5.33 -12.48 -24.81
C CYS A 125 5.68 -13.88 -25.36
N THR A 126 5.76 -14.91 -24.52
CA THR A 126 6.21 -16.27 -24.91
C THR A 126 5.09 -17.30 -24.91
N LEU A 127 3.84 -16.88 -24.66
CA LEU A 127 2.65 -17.71 -24.76
C LEU A 127 2.52 -18.30 -26.17
N THR A 128 2.60 -19.62 -26.30
CA THR A 128 2.34 -20.30 -27.58
C THR A 128 0.84 -20.30 -27.85
N ILE A 129 0.40 -19.70 -28.96
CA ILE A 129 -0.97 -19.85 -29.45
C ILE A 129 -1.12 -21.26 -30.00
N ASP A 130 -2.11 -22.01 -29.51
CA ASP A 130 -2.48 -23.29 -30.10
C ASP A 130 -2.83 -23.12 -31.57
N SER A 131 -2.36 -24.07 -32.38
CA SER A 131 -2.45 -24.10 -33.86
C SER A 131 -3.88 -24.05 -34.43
N SER A 132 -4.91 -23.98 -33.60
CA SER A 132 -6.32 -23.82 -33.98
C SER A 132 -6.76 -22.36 -34.16
N GLY A 133 -5.92 -21.37 -33.84
CA GLY A 133 -6.23 -19.95 -34.04
C GLY A 133 -7.37 -19.39 -33.17
N ASN A 134 -8.06 -20.24 -32.40
CA ASN A 134 -9.05 -19.84 -31.41
C ASN A 134 -8.34 -19.61 -30.08
N SER A 135 -7.88 -18.37 -29.86
CA SER A 135 -7.44 -17.94 -28.53
C SER A 135 -8.65 -17.88 -27.59
N THR A 136 -9.02 -19.00 -26.97
CA THR A 136 -10.04 -19.07 -25.91
C THR A 136 -9.60 -18.37 -24.62
N VAL A 137 -8.33 -17.95 -24.55
CA VAL A 137 -7.77 -17.22 -23.43
C VAL A 137 -8.18 -15.75 -23.48
N SER A 138 -9.00 -15.31 -22.53
CA SER A 138 -9.41 -13.91 -22.45
C SER A 138 -8.21 -12.98 -22.22
N GLY A 139 -8.00 -12.02 -23.14
CA GLY A 139 -6.94 -11.01 -23.00
C GLY A 139 -7.08 -10.14 -21.73
N TRP A 140 -8.29 -10.06 -21.17
CA TRP A 140 -8.58 -9.33 -19.93
C TRP A 140 -8.11 -10.06 -18.66
N ASN A 141 -8.02 -11.38 -18.65
CA ASN A 141 -7.43 -12.07 -17.51
C ASN A 141 -5.91 -11.95 -17.55
N SER A 142 -5.31 -12.20 -18.72
CA SER A 142 -3.86 -12.10 -18.92
C SER A 142 -3.30 -10.70 -18.68
N SER A 143 -4.12 -9.65 -18.80
CA SER A 143 -3.76 -8.28 -18.42
C SER A 143 -3.68 -8.06 -16.92
N LEU A 144 -4.48 -8.77 -16.13
CA LEU A 144 -4.40 -8.75 -14.66
C LEU A 144 -3.12 -9.41 -14.15
N TRP A 145 -2.47 -10.23 -14.99
CA TRP A 145 -1.14 -10.76 -14.71
C TRP A 145 -0.02 -9.76 -14.99
N VAL A 146 -0.24 -8.71 -15.80
CA VAL A 146 0.72 -7.61 -15.95
C VAL A 146 0.77 -6.86 -14.63
N TYR A 147 1.71 -7.27 -13.79
CA TYR A 147 1.65 -7.11 -12.34
C TYR A 147 1.34 -5.66 -11.94
N PRO A 148 0.09 -5.36 -11.54
CA PRO A 148 -0.38 -3.98 -11.43
C PRO A 148 0.27 -3.23 -10.29
N SER A 149 0.95 -3.91 -9.34
CA SER A 149 1.66 -3.24 -8.26
C SER A 149 3.01 -2.63 -8.63
N LEU A 150 3.45 -2.66 -9.90
CA LEU A 150 4.67 -1.96 -10.30
C LEU A 150 4.68 -0.46 -9.91
N PRO A 151 3.59 0.33 -10.10
CA PRO A 151 3.44 1.65 -9.51
C PRO A 151 3.88 1.76 -8.04
N VAL A 152 3.60 0.76 -7.20
CA VAL A 152 4.00 0.75 -5.78
C VAL A 152 5.52 0.80 -5.64
N ALA A 153 6.23 0.01 -6.45
CA ALA A 153 7.68 -0.07 -6.46
C ALA A 153 8.31 1.19 -7.07
N ILE A 154 7.77 1.72 -8.17
CA ILE A 154 8.25 2.97 -8.79
C ILE A 154 8.11 4.13 -7.81
N ILE A 155 6.94 4.27 -7.17
CA ILE A 155 6.71 5.30 -6.15
C ILE A 155 7.66 5.07 -4.97
N GLY A 156 7.89 3.82 -4.54
CA GLY A 156 8.82 3.52 -3.46
C GLY A 156 10.26 3.93 -3.75
N PHE A 157 10.82 3.47 -4.86
CA PHE A 157 12.17 3.87 -5.29
C PHE A 157 12.30 5.37 -5.43
N TRP A 158 11.26 6.02 -5.97
CA TRP A 158 11.24 7.47 -6.09
C TRP A 158 11.20 8.17 -4.73
N MET A 159 10.42 7.68 -3.76
CA MET A 159 10.40 8.22 -2.40
C MET A 159 11.75 8.04 -1.69
N LEU A 160 12.43 6.91 -1.88
CA LEU A 160 13.81 6.71 -1.42
C LEU A 160 14.75 7.73 -2.06
N ALA A 161 14.76 7.84 -3.38
CA ALA A 161 15.63 8.77 -4.10
C ALA A 161 15.38 10.22 -3.68
N ALA A 162 14.11 10.65 -3.64
CA ALA A 162 13.72 11.99 -3.24
C ALA A 162 14.13 12.33 -1.80
N SER A 163 14.10 11.34 -0.89
CA SER A 163 14.60 11.51 0.49
C SER A 163 16.11 11.75 0.55
N GLN A 164 16.89 11.09 -0.32
CA GLN A 164 18.35 11.22 -0.41
C GLN A 164 18.75 12.55 -1.06
N PHE A 165 18.08 12.93 -2.15
CA PHE A 165 18.30 14.20 -2.85
C PHE A 165 17.65 15.41 -2.16
N ARG A 166 16.99 15.20 -1.00
CA ARG A 166 16.32 16.23 -0.21
C ARG A 166 15.32 17.06 -1.02
N ILE A 167 14.56 16.41 -1.90
CA ILE A 167 13.56 17.07 -2.73
C ILE A 167 12.40 17.52 -1.84
N ARG A 168 12.20 18.84 -1.73
CA ARG A 168 11.12 19.45 -0.94
C ARG A 168 9.95 19.96 -1.77
N ASN A 169 10.12 20.12 -3.08
CA ASN A 169 9.05 20.68 -3.91
C ASN A 169 8.02 19.57 -4.24
N PRO A 170 6.75 19.72 -3.85
CA PRO A 170 5.72 18.70 -4.07
C PRO A 170 5.50 18.45 -5.56
N TRP A 171 5.58 19.49 -6.39
CA TRP A 171 5.36 19.36 -7.83
C TRP A 171 6.41 18.50 -8.49
N ILE A 172 7.68 18.64 -8.10
CA ILE A 172 8.77 17.80 -8.61
C ILE A 172 8.57 16.37 -8.14
N LEU A 173 8.24 16.18 -6.85
CA LEU A 173 8.02 14.85 -6.28
C LEU A 173 6.90 14.10 -7.03
N PHE A 174 5.71 14.68 -7.17
CA PHE A 174 4.60 13.97 -7.80
C PHE A 174 4.73 13.89 -9.32
N SER A 175 5.26 14.93 -9.99
CA SER A 175 5.38 14.92 -11.46
C SER A 175 6.39 13.89 -11.95
N VAL A 176 7.57 13.79 -11.32
CA VAL A 176 8.59 12.81 -11.73
C VAL A 176 8.10 11.38 -11.49
N GLY A 177 7.46 11.12 -10.35
CA GLY A 177 6.84 9.83 -10.06
C GLY A 177 5.77 9.47 -11.09
N PHE A 178 4.89 10.40 -11.43
CA PHE A 178 3.84 10.19 -12.43
C PHE A 178 4.40 9.93 -13.84
N ILE A 179 5.41 10.72 -14.25
CA ILE A 179 6.10 10.53 -15.54
C ILE A 179 6.75 9.15 -15.59
N ALA A 180 7.43 8.70 -14.53
CA ALA A 180 8.07 7.39 -14.48
C ALA A 180 7.04 6.25 -14.61
N ILE A 181 5.89 6.35 -13.94
CA ILE A 181 4.81 5.36 -14.06
C ILE A 181 4.20 5.37 -15.47
N ALA A 182 3.96 6.56 -16.03
CA ALA A 182 3.41 6.70 -17.38
C ALA A 182 4.35 6.10 -18.43
N LEU A 183 5.66 6.38 -18.34
CA LEU A 183 6.67 5.80 -19.21
C LEU A 183 6.69 4.27 -19.07
N ALA A 184 6.71 3.74 -17.85
CA ALA A 184 6.66 2.29 -17.64
C ALA A 184 5.40 1.65 -18.25
N CYS A 185 4.24 2.28 -18.06
CA CYS A 185 2.97 1.81 -18.62
C CYS A 185 2.99 1.80 -20.16
N VAL A 186 3.48 2.87 -20.78
CA VAL A 186 3.63 2.97 -22.24
C VAL A 186 4.61 1.91 -22.75
N THR A 187 5.77 1.76 -22.11
CA THR A 187 6.78 0.76 -22.49
C THR A 187 6.19 -0.64 -22.50
N PHE A 188 5.47 -1.05 -21.45
CA PHE A 188 4.89 -2.39 -21.41
C PHE A 188 3.72 -2.57 -22.36
N SER A 189 2.89 -1.54 -22.52
CA SER A 189 1.79 -1.58 -23.50
C SER A 189 2.33 -1.78 -24.91
N LEU A 190 3.43 -1.09 -25.27
CA LEU A 190 4.09 -1.25 -26.56
C LEU A 190 4.73 -2.64 -26.70
N VAL A 191 5.45 -3.13 -25.67
CA VAL A 191 6.04 -4.48 -25.69
C VAL A 191 4.96 -5.54 -25.90
N LEU A 192 3.86 -5.46 -25.14
CA LEU A 192 2.74 -6.39 -25.29
C LEU A 192 2.08 -6.25 -26.66
N TYR A 193 1.91 -5.03 -27.18
CA TYR A 193 1.28 -4.82 -28.49
C TYR A 193 2.12 -5.35 -29.67
N TYR A 194 3.44 -5.20 -29.62
CA TYR A 194 4.32 -5.60 -30.73
C TYR A 194 4.83 -7.04 -30.64
N VAL A 195 5.04 -7.55 -29.43
CA VAL A 195 5.70 -8.85 -29.20
C VAL A 195 4.70 -9.93 -28.78
N SER A 196 3.61 -9.57 -28.08
CA SER A 196 2.66 -10.58 -27.63
C SER A 196 1.95 -11.21 -28.83
N PRO A 197 1.89 -12.55 -28.91
CA PRO A 197 1.13 -13.22 -29.95
C PRO A 197 -0.38 -12.96 -29.79
N LEU A 198 -0.84 -12.56 -28.61
CA LEU A 198 -2.22 -12.12 -28.31
C LEU A 198 -2.50 -10.67 -28.77
N ARG A 199 -1.91 -10.25 -29.90
CA ARG A 199 -1.92 -8.88 -30.46
C ARG A 199 -3.32 -8.26 -30.63
N HIS A 200 -4.37 -9.08 -30.66
CA HIS A 200 -5.77 -8.65 -30.84
C HIS A 200 -6.56 -8.63 -29.52
N GLY A 201 -5.99 -9.13 -28.43
CA GLY A 201 -6.58 -9.01 -27.11
C GLY A 201 -6.32 -7.61 -26.55
N ASN A 202 -7.36 -6.99 -25.97
CA ASN A 202 -7.27 -5.73 -25.21
C ASN A 202 -6.47 -5.88 -23.89
N MET A 203 -5.34 -6.60 -23.92
CA MET A 203 -4.53 -6.97 -22.76
C MET A 203 -3.86 -5.78 -22.09
N TRP A 204 -3.70 -4.65 -22.77
CA TRP A 204 -3.11 -3.47 -22.17
C TRP A 204 -4.13 -2.64 -21.38
N VAL A 205 -5.43 -2.80 -21.66
CA VAL A 205 -6.48 -1.90 -21.14
C VAL A 205 -6.65 -2.03 -19.63
N ALA A 206 -6.84 -3.25 -19.11
CA ALA A 206 -7.05 -3.42 -17.67
C ALA A 206 -5.81 -3.01 -16.87
N SER A 207 -4.61 -3.33 -17.36
CA SER A 207 -3.35 -2.92 -16.75
C SER A 207 -3.20 -1.40 -16.73
N LEU A 208 -3.54 -0.72 -17.84
CA LEU A 208 -3.54 0.74 -17.91
C LEU A 208 -4.49 1.35 -16.87
N ILE A 209 -5.71 0.84 -16.76
CA ILE A 209 -6.69 1.30 -15.75
C ILE A 209 -6.14 1.12 -14.34
N LEU A 210 -5.54 -0.05 -14.02
CA LEU A 210 -4.97 -0.33 -12.71
C LEU A 210 -3.72 0.54 -12.41
N TYR A 211 -2.89 0.83 -13.42
CA TYR A 211 -1.74 1.72 -13.27
C TYR A 211 -2.17 3.15 -12.98
N ILE A 212 -3.16 3.66 -13.72
CA ILE A 212 -3.75 4.98 -13.49
C ILE A 212 -4.39 5.04 -12.09
N TYR A 213 -5.09 3.97 -11.70
CA TYR A 213 -5.67 3.82 -10.37
C TYR A 213 -4.61 3.94 -9.26
N LEU A 214 -3.48 3.23 -9.37
CA LEU A 214 -2.43 3.26 -8.35
C LEU A 214 -1.57 4.53 -8.39
N ALA A 215 -1.42 5.15 -9.56
CA ALA A 215 -0.61 6.36 -9.73
C ALA A 215 -1.25 7.61 -9.12
N LEU A 216 -2.58 7.70 -9.15
CA LEU A 216 -3.29 8.90 -8.72
C LEU A 216 -3.89 8.74 -7.33
N PRO A 217 -3.87 9.78 -6.47
CA PRO A 217 -4.42 9.73 -5.13
C PRO A 217 -5.94 9.97 -5.16
N TRP A 218 -6.67 9.15 -5.93
CA TRP A 218 -8.13 9.30 -6.20
C TRP A 218 -8.96 9.54 -4.93
N SER A 219 -8.58 8.81 -3.90
CA SER A 219 -9.22 8.79 -2.59
C SER A 219 -9.18 10.16 -1.89
N LEU A 220 -8.17 10.98 -2.19
CA LEU A 220 -8.03 12.33 -1.64
C LEU A 220 -8.75 13.39 -2.48
N ILE A 221 -9.01 13.09 -3.76
CA ILE A 221 -9.64 14.02 -4.71
C ILE A 221 -11.17 13.96 -4.59
N LEU A 222 -11.74 12.76 -4.39
CA LEU A 222 -13.18 12.52 -4.49
C LEU A 222 -13.68 11.73 -3.27
N PRO A 223 -14.04 12.39 -2.15
CA PRO A 223 -14.54 11.72 -0.96
C PRO A 223 -16.02 11.36 -1.13
N SER A 224 -16.30 10.18 -1.68
CA SER A 224 -17.67 9.63 -1.76
C SER A 224 -17.69 8.16 -1.38
N LEU A 225 -18.80 7.71 -0.77
CA LEU A 225 -18.97 6.31 -0.36
C LEU A 225 -18.93 5.35 -1.56
N GLY A 226 -19.41 5.80 -2.72
CA GLY A 226 -19.30 5.04 -3.97
C GLY A 226 -17.85 4.88 -4.43
N LEU A 227 -17.00 5.89 -4.22
CA LEU A 227 -15.58 5.78 -4.53
C LEU A 227 -14.87 4.82 -3.58
N GLU A 228 -15.20 4.80 -2.28
CA GLU A 228 -14.63 3.80 -1.34
C GLU A 228 -14.90 2.36 -1.78
N LEU A 229 -16.12 2.06 -2.21
CA LEU A 229 -16.49 0.75 -2.73
C LEU A 229 -15.73 0.42 -4.02
N LEU A 230 -15.56 1.41 -4.91
CA LEU A 230 -14.74 1.26 -6.11
C LEU A 230 -13.27 1.02 -5.76
N LEU A 231 -12.71 1.74 -4.78
CA LEU A 231 -11.33 1.53 -4.32
C LEU A 231 -11.16 0.14 -3.71
N LEU A 232 -12.14 -0.37 -2.95
CA LEU A 232 -12.12 -1.74 -2.43
C LEU A 232 -12.06 -2.74 -3.59
N ALA A 233 -12.96 -2.61 -4.57
CA ALA A 233 -13.01 -3.51 -5.72
C ALA A 233 -11.69 -3.48 -6.52
N MET A 234 -11.16 -2.29 -6.78
CA MET A 234 -9.89 -2.12 -7.49
C MET A 234 -8.70 -2.66 -6.70
N SER A 235 -8.65 -2.46 -5.39
CA SER A 235 -7.62 -3.04 -4.51
C SER A 235 -7.63 -4.57 -4.55
N VAL A 236 -8.81 -5.19 -4.50
CA VAL A 236 -8.95 -6.65 -4.65
C VAL A 236 -8.49 -7.09 -6.04
N MET A 237 -8.84 -6.36 -7.11
CA MET A 237 -8.42 -6.69 -8.47
C MET A 237 -6.91 -6.58 -8.67
N VAL A 238 -6.26 -5.53 -8.12
CA VAL A 238 -4.80 -5.34 -8.18
C VAL A 238 -4.07 -6.52 -7.52
N ARG A 239 -4.59 -7.05 -6.40
CA ARG A 239 -3.87 -8.05 -5.61
C ARG A 239 -4.26 -9.48 -5.94
N ALA A 240 -5.56 -9.74 -6.02
CA ALA A 240 -6.13 -11.06 -6.16
C ALA A 240 -6.71 -11.35 -7.55
N GLY A 241 -7.02 -10.32 -8.35
CA GLY A 241 -7.80 -10.43 -9.58
C GLY A 241 -7.27 -11.47 -10.56
N GLY A 242 -6.02 -11.35 -11.02
CA GLY A 242 -5.48 -12.24 -12.05
C GLY A 242 -5.34 -13.70 -11.61
N VAL A 243 -4.92 -13.94 -10.37
CA VAL A 243 -4.74 -15.29 -9.83
C VAL A 243 -6.08 -15.93 -9.49
N ALA A 244 -7.00 -15.20 -8.85
CA ALA A 244 -8.32 -15.70 -8.52
C ALA A 244 -9.15 -15.97 -9.78
N ALA A 245 -9.14 -15.05 -10.76
CA ALA A 245 -9.83 -15.27 -12.03
C ALA A 245 -9.26 -16.47 -12.80
N GLY A 246 -7.92 -16.61 -12.86
CA GLY A 246 -7.27 -17.79 -13.43
C GLY A 246 -7.65 -19.11 -12.76
N ALA A 247 -7.72 -19.13 -11.43
CA ALA A 247 -8.06 -20.33 -10.67
C ALA A 247 -9.56 -20.70 -10.74
N LEU A 248 -10.45 -19.70 -10.84
CA LEU A 248 -11.90 -19.87 -10.78
C LEU A 248 -12.59 -20.00 -12.14
N SER A 249 -11.99 -19.51 -13.23
CA SER A 249 -12.59 -19.54 -14.57
C SER A 249 -11.85 -20.50 -15.49
N SER A 250 -12.61 -21.32 -16.22
CA SER A 250 -12.10 -22.20 -17.28
C SER A 250 -11.59 -21.42 -18.50
N GLU A 251 -12.03 -20.18 -18.69
CA GLU A 251 -11.68 -19.30 -19.82
C GLU A 251 -10.50 -18.37 -19.52
N ALA A 252 -10.05 -18.35 -18.27
CA ALA A 252 -8.96 -17.52 -17.81
C ALA A 252 -7.62 -18.27 -17.92
N TYR A 253 -6.59 -17.58 -18.42
CA TYR A 253 -5.21 -18.07 -18.35
C TYR A 253 -4.81 -18.42 -16.92
N PHE A 254 -4.38 -19.67 -16.72
CA PHE A 254 -3.78 -20.11 -15.47
C PHE A 254 -2.73 -21.20 -15.73
N PRO A 255 -1.44 -20.92 -15.53
CA PRO A 255 -0.37 -21.85 -15.90
C PRO A 255 -0.25 -23.09 -15.00
N PHE A 256 -1.10 -23.24 -13.97
CA PHE A 256 -0.98 -24.30 -12.96
C PHE A 256 -2.26 -25.11 -12.82
N CYS A 257 -2.43 -26.15 -13.64
CA CYS A 257 -3.63 -27.00 -13.56
C CYS A 257 -3.89 -27.56 -12.15
N GLN A 258 -2.84 -27.95 -11.42
CA GLN A 258 -2.94 -28.53 -10.07
C GLN A 258 -3.53 -27.55 -9.05
N LEU A 259 -3.30 -26.24 -9.25
CA LEU A 259 -3.82 -25.17 -8.38
C LEU A 259 -5.13 -24.57 -8.91
N ARG A 260 -5.62 -25.04 -10.06
CA ARG A 260 -6.85 -24.57 -10.70
C ARG A 260 -8.07 -25.18 -10.02
N ASN A 261 -8.31 -24.77 -8.79
CA ASN A 261 -9.44 -25.23 -8.00
C ASN A 261 -10.11 -24.07 -7.26
N GLY A 262 -11.40 -24.25 -6.97
CA GLY A 262 -12.22 -23.25 -6.29
C GLY A 262 -11.69 -22.84 -4.92
N ALA A 263 -11.08 -23.79 -4.20
CA ALA A 263 -10.53 -23.54 -2.87
C ALA A 263 -9.32 -22.59 -2.91
N PHE A 264 -8.37 -22.82 -3.83
CA PHE A 264 -7.20 -21.98 -4.02
C PHE A 264 -7.60 -20.57 -4.46
N GLY A 265 -8.48 -20.47 -5.47
CA GLY A 265 -9.01 -19.18 -5.93
C GLY A 265 -9.74 -18.42 -4.81
N GLY A 266 -10.56 -19.14 -4.02
CA GLY A 266 -11.29 -18.58 -2.89
C GLY A 266 -10.38 -18.05 -1.77
N VAL A 267 -9.35 -18.81 -1.38
CA VAL A 267 -8.36 -18.38 -0.38
C VAL A 267 -7.60 -17.14 -0.86
N TYR A 268 -7.18 -17.13 -2.12
CA TYR A 268 -6.46 -15.99 -2.70
C TYR A 268 -7.32 -14.73 -2.74
N LEU A 269 -8.60 -14.86 -3.10
CA LEU A 269 -9.57 -13.78 -3.10
C LEU A 269 -9.86 -13.27 -1.68
N ALA A 270 -9.99 -14.16 -0.70
CA ALA A 270 -10.17 -13.79 0.71
C ALA A 270 -8.99 -12.97 1.25
N LEU A 271 -7.75 -13.36 0.92
CA LEU A 271 -6.55 -12.58 1.28
C LEU A 271 -6.56 -11.19 0.62
N GLY A 272 -6.99 -11.10 -0.64
CA GLY A 272 -7.18 -9.82 -1.33
C GLY A 272 -8.21 -8.92 -0.65
N ILE A 273 -9.35 -9.48 -0.24
CA ILE A 273 -10.41 -8.75 0.50
C ILE A 273 -9.89 -8.28 1.85
N LEU A 274 -9.24 -9.15 2.63
CA LEU A 274 -8.66 -8.78 3.94
C LEU A 274 -7.65 -7.64 3.79
N ALA A 275 -6.77 -7.72 2.80
CA ALA A 275 -5.84 -6.65 2.47
C ALA A 275 -6.55 -5.33 2.14
N ALA A 276 -7.61 -5.35 1.33
CA ALA A 276 -8.37 -4.16 0.98
C ALA A 276 -9.08 -3.55 2.20
N LEU A 277 -9.65 -4.39 3.08
CA LEU A 277 -10.26 -3.96 4.34
C LEU A 277 -9.22 -3.29 5.27
N PHE A 278 -8.03 -3.88 5.40
CA PHE A 278 -6.94 -3.27 6.17
C PHE A 278 -6.44 -1.96 5.57
N ALA A 279 -6.42 -1.83 4.24
CA ALA A 279 -6.07 -0.58 3.57
C ALA A 279 -7.08 0.53 3.88
N ILE A 280 -8.38 0.21 3.86
CA ILE A 280 -9.46 1.14 4.22
C ILE A 280 -9.39 1.52 5.69
N TYR A 281 -9.21 0.54 6.58
CA TYR A 281 -9.02 0.80 8.01
C TYR A 281 -7.82 1.73 8.23
N GLY A 282 -6.68 1.44 7.60
CA GLY A 282 -5.50 2.29 7.64
C GLY A 282 -5.82 3.70 7.19
N ARG A 283 -6.43 3.86 6.02
CA ARG A 283 -6.82 5.18 5.51
C ARG A 283 -7.68 5.97 6.50
N PHE A 284 -8.79 5.41 6.97
CA PHE A 284 -9.69 6.12 7.90
C PHE A 284 -8.99 6.48 9.20
N LYS A 285 -8.10 5.62 9.69
CA LYS A 285 -7.29 5.90 10.86
C LYS A 285 -6.35 7.09 10.62
N TRP A 286 -5.60 7.10 9.51
CA TRP A 286 -4.60 8.12 9.22
C TRP A 286 -5.20 9.44 8.72
N ASP A 287 -6.39 9.42 8.10
CA ASP A 287 -7.16 10.63 7.80
C ASP A 287 -7.55 11.40 9.07
N ARG A 288 -7.79 10.69 10.19
CA ARG A 288 -8.11 11.31 11.49
C ARG A 288 -6.90 11.91 12.19
N VAL A 289 -5.67 11.56 11.78
CA VAL A 289 -4.42 12.08 12.38
C VAL A 289 -4.13 13.54 11.94
N GLN A 290 -5.04 14.17 11.16
CA GLN A 290 -5.04 15.59 10.78
C GLN A 290 -3.69 16.10 10.24
N TYR A 291 -3.50 16.13 8.91
CA TYR A 291 -2.74 17.16 8.17
C TYR A 291 -2.66 16.86 6.67
N VAL A 292 -3.60 16.12 6.07
CA VAL A 292 -3.73 16.17 4.60
C VAL A 292 -4.40 17.50 4.26
N PRO A 293 -3.75 18.44 3.55
CA PRO A 293 -4.46 19.58 3.04
C PRO A 293 -5.53 19.03 2.10
N ARG A 294 -6.80 19.16 2.51
CA ARG A 294 -7.91 19.04 1.57
C ARG A 294 -7.59 20.04 0.47
N TRP A 295 -7.44 19.57 -0.76
CA TRP A 295 -7.21 20.37 -1.98
C TRP A 295 -8.41 21.30 -2.32
N ARG A 296 -9.17 21.77 -1.32
CA ARG A 296 -10.25 22.74 -1.50
C ARG A 296 -9.65 24.10 -1.87
N ALA A 297 -9.85 24.42 -3.14
CA ALA A 297 -10.33 25.70 -3.67
C ALA A 297 -9.79 27.00 -3.03
N ARG A 298 -9.03 27.74 -3.86
CA ARG A 298 -8.79 29.20 -3.92
C ARG A 298 -8.90 30.02 -2.64
N PRO A 299 -7.90 30.89 -2.34
CA PRO A 299 -8.17 32.05 -1.51
C PRO A 299 -9.04 33.02 -2.32
N THR A 300 -10.35 33.02 -2.06
CA THR A 300 -11.13 34.24 -2.28
C THR A 300 -10.68 35.19 -1.19
N GLY A 301 -9.93 36.21 -1.59
CA GLY A 301 -9.46 37.25 -0.68
C GLY A 301 -10.64 37.93 -0.02
N GLN A 302 -10.57 38.05 1.31
CA GLN A 302 -10.95 39.28 1.97
C GLN A 302 -10.12 39.44 3.23
N GLN A 303 -9.53 40.62 3.33
CA GLN A 303 -8.69 41.12 4.41
C GLN A 303 -9.37 40.94 5.77
N GLN A 304 -8.60 40.54 6.78
CA GLN A 304 -8.60 41.29 8.04
C GLN A 304 -7.22 41.23 8.69
N THR A 305 -6.69 42.44 8.85
CA THR A 305 -5.45 42.88 9.47
C THR A 305 -5.35 42.52 10.95
N MET A 306 -4.09 42.29 11.37
CA MET A 306 -3.50 42.57 12.69
C MET A 306 -4.17 41.96 13.95
N ASN A 307 -3.52 40.96 14.55
CA ASN A 307 -2.70 41.19 15.74
C ASN A 307 -1.95 39.93 16.19
N ALA A 308 -0.74 40.17 16.68
CA ALA A 308 0.20 39.18 17.17
C ALA A 308 -0.18 38.64 18.57
N THR A 309 0.54 37.58 18.96
CA THR A 309 0.76 37.06 20.32
C THR A 309 -0.25 36.04 20.84
N THR A 310 0.05 34.74 20.68
CA THR A 310 0.32 33.80 21.79
C THR A 310 0.66 32.42 21.23
N GLY A 311 1.86 31.94 21.53
CA GLY A 311 2.26 30.56 21.24
C GLY A 311 1.57 29.61 22.19
N THR A 312 0.87 28.63 21.64
CA THR A 312 0.50 27.39 22.34
C THR A 312 1.03 26.23 21.52
N SER A 313 2.06 25.58 22.08
CA SER A 313 2.57 24.28 21.64
C SER A 313 1.51 23.23 21.93
N TYR A 314 0.93 22.62 20.90
CA TYR A 314 -0.01 21.51 21.06
C TYR A 314 0.74 20.18 21.09
N ASP A 315 0.57 19.45 22.18
CA ASP A 315 1.21 18.16 22.48
C ASP A 315 0.28 17.01 22.05
N PRO A 316 0.69 16.10 21.14
CA PRO A 316 -0.19 15.06 20.57
C PRO A 316 -0.55 13.91 21.54
N VAL A 317 -0.15 13.98 22.80
CA VAL A 317 -0.32 12.89 23.79
C VAL A 317 -1.77 12.72 24.29
N GLN A 318 -2.67 13.67 24.07
CA GLN A 318 -4.03 13.59 24.65
C GLN A 318 -5.06 12.77 23.86
N LEU A 319 -4.76 12.29 22.65
CA LEU A 319 -5.71 11.48 21.87
C LEU A 319 -5.75 10.00 22.26
N GLU A 320 -4.82 9.50 23.08
CA GLU A 320 -4.79 8.10 23.52
C GLU A 320 -5.44 7.85 24.89
N ALA A 321 -5.81 8.90 25.63
CA ALA A 321 -6.40 8.78 26.97
C ALA A 321 -7.94 8.77 27.01
N GLN A 322 -8.62 9.05 25.89
CA GLN A 322 -10.08 9.22 25.90
C GLN A 322 -10.90 7.98 25.49
N ASP A 323 -10.23 6.89 25.05
CA ASP A 323 -10.89 5.62 24.69
C ASP A 323 -10.77 4.53 25.79
N GLY A 324 -10.30 4.91 26.99
CA GLY A 324 -10.08 3.99 28.11
C GLY A 324 -10.90 4.35 29.36
N GLY A 325 -12.17 3.93 29.39
CA GLY A 325 -12.86 3.62 30.64
C GLY A 325 -13.61 4.76 31.35
N GLN A 326 -14.81 5.07 30.88
CA GLN A 326 -15.82 5.75 31.69
C GLN A 326 -16.62 4.69 32.46
N LYS A 327 -16.31 4.51 33.76
CA LYS A 327 -17.21 3.90 34.75
C LYS A 327 -17.38 4.85 35.93
N ASN A 328 -18.64 4.95 36.33
CA ASN A 328 -19.23 5.98 37.18
C ASN A 328 -18.71 6.00 38.62
N GLY A 329 -18.69 7.23 39.18
CA GLY A 329 -19.36 7.55 40.45
C GLY A 329 -18.50 7.54 41.71
N ALA A 330 -18.30 8.72 42.30
CA ALA A 330 -18.93 9.12 43.56
C ALA A 330 -18.37 10.47 44.05
N ASN A 331 -19.27 11.29 44.58
CA ASN A 331 -19.04 12.56 45.25
C ASN A 331 -17.98 12.48 46.35
N GLU A 332 -17.10 13.47 46.45
CA GLU A 332 -16.85 14.11 47.74
C GLU A 332 -16.34 15.55 47.53
N GLN A 333 -17.16 16.48 48.02
CA GLN A 333 -16.92 17.91 48.10
C GLN A 333 -16.62 18.18 49.57
N VAL A 334 -15.38 18.57 49.91
CA VAL A 334 -15.07 19.17 51.21
C VAL A 334 -14.08 20.32 51.02
N ASP A 335 -14.53 21.47 51.49
CA ASP A 335 -13.83 22.75 51.53
C ASP A 335 -12.63 22.77 52.48
N GLY A 336 -11.68 23.66 52.19
CA GLY A 336 -11.22 24.61 53.21
C GLY A 336 -9.82 24.44 53.82
N TYR A 337 -9.18 25.61 53.94
CA TYR A 337 -8.06 25.99 54.82
C TYR A 337 -6.62 25.78 54.34
N GLY A 338 -5.98 26.91 54.07
CA GLY A 338 -4.55 27.01 53.90
C GLY A 338 -3.76 26.87 55.19
N ARG A 339 -2.46 26.60 55.02
CA ARG A 339 -1.38 27.17 55.83
C ARG A 339 -0.04 26.91 55.16
N THR A 340 0.64 28.01 54.89
CA THR A 340 2.09 28.11 54.69
C THR A 340 2.85 27.44 55.84
N TRP A 341 3.81 26.57 55.54
CA TRP A 341 4.97 26.33 56.41
C TRP A 341 6.21 26.00 55.59
N ASN A 342 7.29 26.62 56.03
CA ASN A 342 8.63 26.63 55.46
C ASN A 342 9.29 25.24 55.44
N SER A 343 10.30 25.14 54.57
CA SER A 343 11.32 24.09 54.53
C SER A 343 12.02 23.87 55.89
N PRO A 344 12.72 22.74 56.05
CA PRO A 344 14.15 22.80 55.82
C PRO A 344 14.76 21.59 55.07
N GLN A 345 15.94 21.89 54.55
CA GLN A 345 16.92 21.03 53.89
C GLN A 345 17.19 19.70 54.63
N THR A 346 17.42 18.64 53.87
CA THR A 346 18.45 17.63 54.19
C THR A 346 19.06 17.09 52.91
N ASN A 347 20.33 17.43 52.71
CA ASN A 347 21.28 16.71 51.87
C ASN A 347 21.45 15.29 52.41
N VAL A 348 21.44 14.27 51.55
CA VAL A 348 22.12 13.00 51.81
C VAL A 348 22.83 12.57 50.54
N VAL A 349 24.15 12.70 50.59
CA VAL A 349 25.16 12.02 49.77
C VAL A 349 25.52 10.70 50.47
N TRP A 350 26.26 9.83 49.77
CA TRP A 350 26.98 8.61 50.16
C TRP A 350 26.24 7.32 49.73
N HIS A 351 26.85 6.39 48.98
CA HIS A 351 28.26 6.09 48.71
C HIS A 351 28.54 5.75 47.25
#